data_AF-A0A843IIL2-F1
#
_entry.id   AF-A0A843IIL2-F1
#
_cell.length_a   1.000
_cell.length_b   1.000
_cell.length_c   1.000
_cell.angle_alpha   90.00
_cell.angle_beta   90.00
_cell.angle_gamma   90.00
#
_symmetry.space_group_name_H-M   'P 1'
#
loop_
_entity.id
_entity.type
_entity.pdbx_description
1 polymer ?
#
loop_
_entity_poly.entity_id
_entity_poly.type
_entity_poly.pdbx_seq_one_letter_code
_entity_poly.pdbx_strand_id
1 'polypeptide(L)' 'DLFQNNRFFIHKDCTNSISQAQTYSWDKKAQQKGEDKPLKINDHCPDMWRGGLFGPANVTTTATPLPILYF' A
#
# COMPACT_ATOMS: atom_id res chain seq x y z
N ASP A 1 -5.82 1.28 10.11
CA ASP A 1 -4.81 1.00 11.15
C ASP A 1 -3.71 2.06 11.28
N LEU A 2 -2.87 2.33 10.28
CA LEU A 2 -1.68 3.18 10.51
C LEU A 2 -1.95 4.68 10.60
N PHE A 3 -2.83 5.20 9.74
CA PHE A 3 -3.32 6.58 9.86
C PHE A 3 -4.05 6.78 11.19
N GLN A 4 -4.85 5.79 11.60
CA GLN A 4 -5.63 5.83 12.85
C GLN A 4 -4.75 5.77 14.10
N ASN A 5 -3.63 5.03 14.05
CA ASN A 5 -2.69 4.90 15.16
C ASN A 5 -1.53 5.90 15.10
N ASN A 6 -1.61 6.93 14.25
CA ASN A 6 -0.57 7.96 14.13
C ASN A 6 0.82 7.39 13.81
N ARG A 7 0.87 6.32 13.00
CA ARG A 7 2.10 5.62 12.59
C ARG A 7 2.55 5.96 11.17
N PHE A 8 1.70 6.64 10.41
CA PHE A 8 1.99 7.10 9.06
C PHE A 8 1.45 8.52 8.88
N PHE A 9 2.31 9.41 8.38
CA PHE A 9 2.00 10.81 8.17
C PHE A 9 2.43 11.24 6.77
N ILE A 10 1.65 12.12 6.16
CA ILE A 10 2.00 12.77 4.90
C ILE A 10 2.47 14.19 5.25
N HIS A 11 3.64 14.59 4.74
CA HIS A 11 4.12 15.95 4.97
C HIS A 11 3.15 16.96 4.33
N LYS A 12 2.86 18.06 5.04
CA LYS A 12 1.86 19.06 4.63
C LYS A 12 2.11 19.67 3.25
N ASP A 13 3.37 19.75 2.83
CA ASP A 13 3.77 20.33 1.55
C ASP A 13 3.58 19.34 0.37
N CYS A 14 3.30 18.06 0.65
CA CYS A 14 2.99 17.06 -0.36
C CYS A 14 1.52 17.17 -0.80
N THR A 15 1.15 18.31 -1.39
CA THR A 15 -0.24 18.64 -1.77
C THR A 15 -0.88 17.61 -2.70
N ASN A 16 -0.12 17.09 -3.67
CA ASN A 16 -0.57 16.04 -4.58
C ASN A 16 -0.85 14.73 -3.83
N SER A 17 0.03 14.34 -2.92
CA SER A 17 -0.16 13.16 -2.08
C SER A 17 -1.42 13.26 -1.22
N ILE A 18 -1.66 14.42 -0.61
CA ILE A 18 -2.86 14.68 0.20
C ILE A 18 -4.11 14.58 -0.67
N SER A 19 -4.11 15.22 -1.84
CA SER A 19 -5.22 15.17 -2.79
C SER A 19 -5.53 13.74 -3.27
N GLN A 20 -4.50 12.98 -3.62
CA GLN A 20 -4.64 11.58 -4.01
C GLN A 20 -5.16 10.71 -2.85
N ALA A 21 -4.66 10.91 -1.62
CA ALA A 21 -5.15 10.19 -0.44
C ALA A 21 -6.64 10.45 -0.14
N GLN A 22 -7.12 11.66 -0.38
CA GLN A 22 -8.53 12.03 -0.17
C GLN A 22 -9.47 11.53 -1.28
N THR A 23 -8.94 11.28 -2.47
CA THR A 23 -9.73 10.88 -3.66
C THR A 23 -9.62 9.40 -3.99
N TYR A 24 -8.73 8.66 -3.31
CA TYR A 24 -8.58 7.22 -3.47
C TYR A 24 -9.86 6.48 -3.09
N SER A 25 -10.39 5.66 -4.01
CA SER A 25 -11.68 5.00 -3.85
C SER A 25 -11.72 3.62 -4.48
N TRP A 26 -12.73 2.83 -4.12
CA TRP A 26 -12.95 1.48 -4.63
C TRP A 26 -13.80 1.49 -5.90
N ASP A 27 -13.52 0.59 -6.85
CA ASP A 27 -14.32 0.45 -8.06
C ASP A 27 -15.66 -0.25 -7.73
N LYS A 28 -16.74 0.53 -7.75
CA LYS A 28 -18.10 0.05 -7.48
C LYS A 28 -18.54 -1.07 -8.43
N LYS A 29 -18.08 -1.07 -9.69
CA LYS A 29 -18.42 -2.13 -10.66
C LYS A 29 -17.68 -3.42 -10.38
N ALA A 30 -16.43 -3.33 -9.90
CA ALA A 30 -15.67 -4.50 -9.44
C ALA A 30 -16.32 -5.07 -8.18
N GLN A 31 -16.72 -4.21 -7.24
CA GLN A 31 -17.37 -4.62 -6.00
C GLN A 31 -18.70 -5.37 -6.25
N GLN A 32 -19.48 -4.95 -7.25
CA GLN A 32 -20.71 -5.65 -7.67
C GLN A 32 -20.47 -7.07 -8.17
N LYS A 33 -19.24 -7.37 -8.63
CA LYS A 33 -18.81 -8.70 -9.06
C LYS A 33 -18.15 -9.51 -7.94
N GLY A 34 -18.08 -8.95 -6.72
CA GLY A 34 -17.36 -9.54 -5.59
C GLY A 34 -15.84 -9.36 -5.66
N GLU A 35 -15.35 -8.46 -6.51
CA GLU A 35 -13.92 -8.16 -6.64
C GLU A 35 -13.58 -6.85 -5.92
N ASP A 36 -12.69 -6.92 -4.92
CA ASP A 36 -12.18 -5.72 -4.26
C ASP A 36 -10.97 -5.18 -5.03
N LYS A 37 -11.23 -4.14 -5.83
CA LYS A 37 -10.21 -3.47 -6.63
C LYS A 37 -10.27 -1.95 -6.47
N PRO A 38 -9.14 -1.27 -6.22
CA PRO A 38 -9.12 0.18 -6.20
C PRO A 38 -9.34 0.76 -7.60
N LEU A 39 -9.97 1.93 -7.64
CA LEU A 39 -10.17 2.68 -8.87
C LEU A 39 -8.81 3.24 -9.34
N LYS A 40 -8.46 2.99 -10.61
CA LYS A 40 -7.20 3.48 -11.22
C LYS A 40 -7.25 4.96 -11.62
N ILE A 41 -7.55 5.81 -10.65
CA ILE A 41 -7.56 7.27 -10.80
C ILE A 41 -6.85 7.82 -9.57
N ASN A 42 -5.83 8.66 -9.78
CA ASN A 42 -5.10 9.31 -8.69
C ASN A 42 -4.49 8.30 -7.68
N ASP A 43 -3.99 7.16 -8.17
CA ASP A 43 -3.51 6.04 -7.35
C ASP A 43 -1.98 6.00 -7.15
N HIS A 44 -1.25 6.91 -7.78
CA HIS A 44 0.22 6.82 -7.87
C HIS A 44 0.90 6.91 -6.50
N CYS A 45 0.54 7.89 -5.67
CA CYS A 45 1.09 8.03 -4.32
C CYS A 45 0.61 6.90 -3.39
N PRO A 46 -0.71 6.57 -3.32
CA PRO A 46 -1.19 5.42 -2.55
C PRO A 46 -0.50 4.10 -2.90
N ASP A 47 -0.29 3.81 -4.18
CA ASP A 47 0.38 2.58 -4.62
C ASP A 47 1.85 2.51 -4.20
N MET A 48 2.57 3.64 -4.28
CA MET A 48 3.95 3.73 -3.78
C MET A 48 4.03 3.47 -2.28
N TRP A 49 3.12 4.06 -1.49
CA TRP A 49 3.11 3.85 -0.04
C TRP A 49 2.79 2.42 0.33
N ARG A 50 1.85 1.79 -0.37
CA ARG A 50 1.50 0.39 -0.13
C ARG A 50 2.73 -0.51 -0.30
N GLY A 51 3.53 -0.29 -1.33
CA GLY A 51 4.80 -1.02 -1.51
C GLY A 51 5.81 -0.77 -0.38
N GLY A 52 6.03 0.50 -0.02
CA GLY A 52 6.99 0.85 1.04
C GLY A 52 6.55 0.43 2.45
N LEU A 53 5.24 0.37 2.69
CA LEU A 53 4.67 0.08 4.00
C LEU A 53 4.56 -1.42 4.29
N PHE A 54 4.11 -2.19 3.30
CA PHE A 54 3.94 -3.64 3.47
C PHE A 54 5.19 -4.43 3.09
N GLY A 55 6.21 -3.77 2.51
CA GLY A 55 7.41 -4.43 2.01
C GLY A 55 7.08 -5.42 0.88
N PRO A 56 8.05 -6.22 0.39
CA PRO A 56 7.69 -7.44 -0.32
C PRO A 56 6.79 -8.23 0.62
N ALA A 57 5.57 -8.55 0.18
CA ALA A 57 4.60 -9.31 0.96
C ALA A 57 5.35 -10.46 1.65
N ASN A 58 5.30 -10.51 2.98
CA ASN A 58 6.01 -11.52 3.77
C ASN A 58 5.77 -12.90 3.14
N VAL A 59 6.78 -13.41 2.43
CA VAL A 59 6.81 -14.79 1.95
C VAL A 59 6.81 -15.61 3.22
N THR A 60 5.62 -16.08 3.59
CA THR A 60 5.46 -16.93 4.75
C THR A 60 5.87 -18.33 4.32
N THR A 61 7.17 -18.58 4.27
CA THR A 61 7.68 -19.94 4.22
C THR A 61 8.60 -20.14 5.41
N THR A 62 8.01 -20.77 6.42
CA THR A 62 8.61 -21.61 7.46
C THR A 62 10.08 -22.00 7.24
N ALA A 63 10.88 -21.76 8.29
CA ALA A 63 12.02 -22.55 8.74
C ALA A 63 12.91 -23.24 7.68
N THR A 64 14.08 -22.67 7.43
CA THR A 64 15.39 -23.35 7.54
C THR A 64 16.51 -22.28 7.59
N PRO A 65 17.57 -22.44 8.41
CA PRO A 65 18.72 -21.56 8.32
C PRO A 65 19.62 -22.07 7.19
N LEU A 66 19.69 -21.35 6.07
CA LEU A 66 20.74 -21.61 5.08
C LEU A 66 21.97 -20.74 5.39
N PRO A 67 23.17 -21.33 5.26
CA PRO A 67 24.40 -20.77 5.79
C PRO A 67 24.88 -19.56 4.97
N ILE A 68 25.65 -18.74 5.67
CA ILE A 68 26.37 -17.58 5.18
C ILE A 68 27.26 -18.00 3.99
N LEU A 69 27.10 -17.31 2.85
CA LEU A 69 28.09 -16.86 1.85
C LEU A 69 27.48 -16.90 0.44
N TYR A 70 27.55 -15.78 -0.28
CA TYR A 70 28.39 -15.65 -1.48
C TYR A 70 28.36 -14.19 -2.01
N PHE A 71 29.58 -13.63 -2.13
CA PHE A 71 30.04 -12.40 -2.78
C PHE A 71 29.42 -11.03 -2.44
#